data_AF-A0A4S8KRZ8-F1
#
_entry.id   AF-A0A4S8KRZ8-F1
#
_cell.length_a   1.000
_cell.length_b   1.000
_cell.length_c   1.000
_cell.angle_alpha   90.00
_cell.angle_beta   90.00
_cell.angle_gamma   90.00
#
_symmetry.space_group_name_H-M   'P 1'
#
loop_
_entity.id
_entity.type
_entity.pdbx_description
1 polymer ?
#
loop_
_entity_poly.entity_id
_entity_poly.type
_entity_poly.pdbx_seq_one_letter_code
_entity_poly.pdbx_strand_id
1 'polypeptide(L)'
;MSDIGMEGENQNPVPPPQGQGGPAQTELEQQLAQQQQQYEHQQQLLEQQRQQLAELRRTADEQRAANQAEAQRNYQDRLDAATRASNMQFQTRDVPNLNGHSKEIKMGTPNDFDGDRSKAFVFESECLLYLMANAETYNTAEKKIAFMLSFMKKGAAAEWKLIKVYNYVQKGWPTDFDIFRKEWEETFLPVDAASDA
;
A
#
# COMPACT_ATOMS: atom_id res chain seq x y z
N MET A 1 67.89 16.48 58.98
CA MET A 1 67.74 16.04 57.58
C MET A 1 68.80 14.98 57.33
N SER A 2 68.33 13.79 56.93
CA SER A 2 69.08 12.64 56.38
C SER A 2 69.98 11.89 57.38
N ASP A 3 70.04 10.56 57.44
CA ASP A 3 69.89 9.61 56.34
C ASP A 3 69.39 8.22 56.79
N ILE A 4 68.85 7.49 55.81
CA ILE A 4 67.98 6.31 55.90
C ILE A 4 68.77 5.02 56.02
N GLY A 5 68.17 4.04 56.71
CA GLY A 5 68.75 2.76 57.06
C GLY A 5 68.93 1.78 55.90
N MET A 6 69.78 0.81 56.20
CA MET A 6 70.12 -0.35 55.38
C MET A 6 68.99 -1.38 55.28
N GLU A 7 69.21 -2.30 54.33
CA GLU A 7 68.65 -3.66 54.18
C GLU A 7 67.62 -3.79 53.03
N GLY A 8 68.15 -4.09 51.85
CA GLY A 8 67.41 -4.56 50.68
C GLY A 8 68.03 -5.86 50.18
N GLU A 9 67.23 -6.93 50.24
CA GLU A 9 67.54 -8.31 49.95
C GLU A 9 68.12 -8.54 48.53
N ASN A 10 69.11 -9.42 48.44
CA ASN A 10 69.66 -9.91 47.18
C ASN A 10 68.76 -11.03 46.63
N GLN A 11 67.74 -10.66 45.83
CA GLN A 11 66.92 -11.61 45.07
C GLN A 11 67.42 -11.66 43.62
N ASN A 12 68.20 -12.69 43.31
CA ASN A 12 68.49 -13.05 41.93
C ASN A 12 67.25 -13.79 41.39
N PRO A 13 66.59 -13.34 40.30
CA PRO A 13 65.39 -14.01 39.81
C PRO A 13 65.75 -15.37 39.21
N VAL A 14 65.18 -16.42 39.77
CA VAL A 14 65.17 -17.77 39.19
C VAL A 14 64.56 -17.67 37.79
N PRO A 15 65.22 -18.16 36.72
CA PRO A 15 64.60 -18.16 35.40
C PRO A 15 63.36 -19.06 35.43
N PRO A 16 62.25 -18.66 34.76
CA PRO A 16 61.02 -19.45 34.77
C PRO A 16 61.30 -20.84 34.18
N PRO A 17 60.64 -21.89 34.69
CA PRO A 17 60.83 -23.23 34.17
C PRO A 17 60.39 -23.25 32.71
N GLN A 18 61.31 -23.59 31.81
CA GLN A 18 60.99 -23.92 30.42
C GLN A 18 60.19 -25.23 30.44
N GLY A 19 58.88 -25.12 30.63
CA GLY A 19 57.95 -26.22 30.51
C GLY A 19 57.97 -26.72 29.07
N GLN A 20 58.64 -27.85 28.85
CA GLN A 20 58.45 -28.66 27.65
C GLN A 20 57.00 -29.15 27.67
N GLY A 21 56.12 -28.56 26.86
CA GLY A 21 54.80 -29.11 26.58
C GLY A 21 54.96 -30.50 26.00
N GLY A 22 54.39 -31.51 26.65
CA GLY A 22 54.42 -32.89 26.16
C GLY A 22 53.54 -33.08 24.91
N PRO A 23 53.78 -34.11 24.10
CA PRO A 23 53.07 -34.33 22.83
C PRO A 23 51.53 -34.37 22.97
N ALA A 24 51.01 -34.85 24.11
CA ALA A 24 49.57 -34.89 24.38
C ALA A 24 48.93 -33.50 24.61
N GLN A 25 49.71 -32.53 25.08
CA GLN A 25 49.23 -31.15 25.30
C GLN A 25 49.12 -30.41 23.95
N THR A 26 50.08 -30.68 23.05
CA THR A 26 50.09 -30.16 21.68
C THR A 26 48.95 -30.74 20.82
N GLU A 27 48.59 -32.01 20.98
CA GLU A 27 47.45 -32.61 20.27
C GLU A 27 46.12 -31.97 20.65
N LEU A 28 45.92 -31.65 21.94
CA LEU A 28 44.69 -31.01 22.41
C LEU A 28 44.58 -29.56 21.91
N GLU A 29 45.69 -28.82 21.92
CA GLU A 29 45.75 -27.47 21.33
C GLU A 29 45.47 -27.50 19.82
N GLN A 30 45.96 -28.53 19.12
CA GLN A 30 45.74 -28.70 17.69
C GLN A 30 44.28 -29.08 17.37
N GLN A 31 43.62 -29.89 18.22
CA GLN A 31 42.19 -30.17 18.10
C GLN A 31 41.33 -28.94 18.37
N LEU A 32 41.66 -28.13 19.38
CA LEU A 32 40.93 -26.90 19.67
C LEU A 32 41.05 -25.89 18.52
N ALA A 33 42.25 -25.77 17.94
CA ALA A 33 42.47 -24.94 16.75
C ALA A 33 41.65 -25.44 15.54
N GLN A 34 41.58 -26.75 15.31
CA GLN A 34 40.72 -27.31 14.26
C GLN A 34 39.23 -27.03 14.49
N GLN A 35 38.75 -27.20 15.72
CA GLN A 35 37.36 -26.91 16.07
C GLN A 35 37.03 -25.43 15.85
N GLN A 36 37.94 -24.54 16.24
CA GLN A 36 37.76 -23.11 16.06
C GLN A 36 37.73 -22.73 14.58
N GLN A 37 38.62 -23.30 13.77
CA GLN A 37 38.57 -23.12 12.31
C GLN A 37 37.26 -23.63 11.69
N GLN A 38 36.73 -24.76 12.17
CA GLN A 38 35.43 -25.26 11.71
C GLN A 38 34.29 -24.31 12.07
N TYR A 39 34.31 -23.75 13.28
CA TYR A 39 33.30 -22.77 13.72
C TYR A 39 33.38 -21.48 12.90
N GLU A 40 34.58 -20.96 12.67
CA GLU A 40 34.81 -19.78 11.82
C GLU A 40 34.33 -20.02 10.39
N HIS A 41 34.62 -21.20 9.83
CA HIS A 41 34.14 -21.57 8.51
C HIS A 41 32.60 -21.64 8.45
N GLN A 42 31.96 -22.20 9.48
CA GLN A 42 30.49 -22.25 9.56
C GLN A 42 29.88 -20.83 9.66
N GLN A 43 30.50 -19.92 10.42
CA GLN A 43 30.08 -18.53 10.51
C GLN A 43 30.22 -17.79 9.18
N GLN A 44 31.33 -18.01 8.46
CA GLN A 44 31.53 -17.42 7.13
C GLN A 44 30.46 -17.88 6.14
N LEU A 45 30.10 -19.17 6.17
CA LEU A 45 29.04 -19.70 5.31
C LEU A 45 27.68 -19.08 5.63
N LEU A 46 27.35 -18.94 6.91
CA LEU A 46 26.10 -18.31 7.34
C LEU A 46 26.05 -16.84 6.92
N GLU A 47 27.15 -16.11 7.06
CA GLU A 47 27.23 -14.71 6.67
C GLU A 47 27.12 -14.55 5.14
N GLN A 48 27.75 -15.44 4.37
CA GLN A 48 27.59 -15.48 2.92
C GLN A 48 26.11 -15.71 2.53
N GLN A 49 25.41 -16.62 3.20
CA GLN A 49 23.99 -16.86 2.93
C GLN A 49 23.13 -15.64 3.30
N ARG A 50 23.44 -14.96 4.41
CA ARG A 50 22.74 -13.72 4.80
C ARG A 50 22.96 -12.60 3.79
N GLN A 51 24.17 -12.45 3.26
CA GLN A 51 24.48 -11.47 2.22
C GLN A 51 23.71 -11.76 0.93
N GLN A 52 23.68 -13.02 0.48
CA GLN A 52 22.89 -13.43 -0.68
C GLN A 52 21.39 -13.13 -0.47
N LEU A 53 20.86 -13.39 0.72
CA LEU A 53 19.46 -13.10 1.04
C LEU A 53 19.18 -11.59 1.07
N ALA A 54 20.12 -10.79 1.58
CA ALA A 54 19.99 -9.33 1.60
C ALA A 54 20.02 -8.75 0.19
N GLU A 55 20.88 -9.26 -0.68
CA GLU A 55 20.96 -8.85 -2.09
C GLU A 55 19.68 -9.20 -2.85
N LEU A 56 19.17 -10.43 -2.70
CA LEU A 56 17.90 -10.85 -3.31
C LEU A 56 16.72 -9.96 -2.88
N ARG A 57 16.64 -9.63 -1.59
CA ARG A 57 15.61 -8.73 -1.07
C ARG A 57 15.73 -7.34 -1.65
N ARG A 58 16.95 -6.79 -1.68
CA ARG A 58 17.21 -5.48 -2.28
C ARG A 58 16.80 -5.44 -3.74
N THR A 59 17.17 -6.46 -4.53
CA THR A 59 16.78 -6.54 -5.95
C THR A 59 15.26 -6.62 -6.12
N ALA A 60 14.58 -7.41 -5.28
CA ALA A 60 13.12 -7.51 -5.32
C ALA A 60 12.44 -6.17 -5.00
N ASP A 61 12.95 -5.43 -4.01
CA ASP A 61 12.42 -4.12 -3.63
C ASP A 61 12.71 -3.07 -4.71
N GLU A 62 13.89 -3.08 -5.32
CA GLU A 62 14.24 -2.21 -6.46
C GLU A 62 13.34 -2.49 -7.68
N GLN A 63 13.09 -3.76 -8.00
CA GLN A 63 12.15 -4.13 -9.08
C GLN A 63 10.72 -3.70 -8.76
N ARG A 64 10.26 -3.87 -7.52
CA ARG A 64 8.93 -3.39 -7.09
C ARG A 64 8.83 -1.88 -7.22
N ALA A 65 9.84 -1.13 -6.80
CA ALA A 65 9.88 0.31 -6.93
C ALA A 65 9.90 0.75 -8.41
N ALA A 66 10.70 0.09 -9.25
CA ALA A 66 10.76 0.36 -10.69
C ALA A 66 9.41 0.10 -11.38
N ASN A 67 8.80 -1.06 -11.11
CA ASN A 67 7.48 -1.41 -11.65
C ASN A 67 6.40 -0.43 -11.18
N GLN A 68 6.45 0.00 -9.92
CA GLN A 68 5.51 0.99 -9.40
C GLN A 68 5.71 2.36 -10.05
N ALA A 69 6.96 2.79 -10.27
CA ALA A 69 7.27 4.04 -10.95
C ALA A 69 6.85 3.99 -12.44
N GLU A 70 7.03 2.86 -13.12
CA GLU A 70 6.57 2.67 -14.50
C GLU A 70 5.04 2.69 -14.59
N ALA A 71 4.34 2.02 -13.67
CA ALA A 71 2.89 2.07 -13.60
C ALA A 71 2.36 3.49 -13.37
N GLN A 72 3.01 4.27 -12.48
CA GLN A 72 2.69 5.67 -12.26
C GLN A 72 2.93 6.53 -13.50
N ARG A 73 4.06 6.33 -14.19
CA ARG A 73 4.35 7.05 -15.45
C ARG A 73 3.32 6.73 -16.53
N ASN A 74 2.99 5.45 -16.72
CA ASN A 74 1.98 5.04 -17.69
C ASN A 74 0.61 5.65 -17.37
N TYR A 75 0.21 5.66 -16.09
CA TYR A 75 -1.00 6.34 -15.66
C TYR A 75 -0.98 7.83 -16.03
N GLN A 76 0.12 8.54 -15.75
CA GLN A 76 0.26 9.95 -16.07
C GLN A 76 0.23 10.21 -17.58
N ASP A 77 0.95 9.41 -18.37
CA ASP A 77 0.95 9.52 -19.84
C ASP A 77 -0.45 9.33 -20.42
N ARG A 78 -1.25 8.42 -19.84
CA ARG A 78 -2.65 8.22 -20.21
C ARG A 78 -3.53 9.41 -19.84
N LEU A 79 -3.32 10.03 -18.68
CA LEU A 79 -4.02 11.26 -18.29
C LEU A 79 -3.66 12.42 -19.22
N ASP A 80 -2.38 12.59 -19.55
CA ASP A 80 -1.91 13.64 -20.44
C ASP A 80 -2.38 13.42 -21.88
N ALA A 81 -2.43 12.17 -22.34
CA ALA A 81 -3.00 11.82 -23.64
C ALA A 81 -4.51 12.05 -23.68
N ALA A 82 -5.25 11.67 -22.63
CA ALA A 82 -6.68 11.95 -22.51
C ALA A 82 -6.96 13.46 -22.47
N THR A 83 -6.13 14.22 -21.75
CA THR A 83 -6.22 15.69 -21.69
C THR A 83 -5.94 16.33 -23.04
N ARG A 84 -4.93 15.84 -23.77
CA ARG A 84 -4.64 16.30 -25.14
C ARG A 84 -5.78 15.95 -26.11
N ALA A 85 -6.31 14.74 -26.06
CA ALA A 85 -7.44 14.32 -26.88
C ALA A 85 -8.70 15.15 -26.59
N SER A 86 -8.97 15.42 -25.32
CA SER A 86 -10.04 16.31 -24.85
C SER A 86 -9.84 17.73 -25.40
N ASN A 87 -8.65 18.32 -25.24
CA ASN A 87 -8.32 19.65 -25.76
C ASN A 87 -8.41 19.74 -27.31
N MET A 88 -8.11 18.67 -28.05
CA MET A 88 -8.32 18.64 -29.51
C MET A 88 -9.81 18.55 -29.90
N GLN A 89 -10.66 17.94 -29.06
CA GLN A 89 -12.11 17.93 -29.28
C GLN A 89 -12.76 19.29 -29.00
N PHE A 90 -12.18 20.11 -28.13
CA PHE A 90 -12.67 21.47 -27.84
C PHE A 90 -12.27 22.54 -28.87
N GLN A 91 -11.32 22.27 -29.78
CA GLN A 91 -10.90 23.22 -30.82
C GLN A 91 -11.73 23.15 -32.13
N THR A 92 -12.70 22.22 -32.26
CA THR A 92 -13.55 22.09 -33.47
C THR A 92 -15.05 22.25 -33.20
N ARG A 93 -15.44 22.71 -32.01
CA ARG A 93 -16.81 23.16 -31.74
C ARG A 93 -16.85 24.68 -31.70
N ASP A 94 -17.56 25.28 -32.64
CA ASP A 94 -18.01 26.66 -32.56
C ASP A 94 -18.51 26.95 -31.14
N VAL A 95 -17.83 27.87 -30.45
CA VAL A 95 -18.14 28.28 -29.07
C VAL A 95 -19.40 29.15 -29.05
N PRO A 96 -20.45 28.79 -28.30
CA PRO A 96 -21.43 29.76 -27.85
C PRO A 96 -21.14 30.14 -26.40
N ASN A 97 -20.79 31.42 -26.24
CA ASN A 97 -21.10 32.31 -25.13
C ASN A 97 -20.91 31.80 -23.69
N LEU A 98 -19.81 32.25 -23.07
CA LEU A 98 -19.53 32.23 -21.63
C LEU A 98 -20.53 33.13 -20.88
N ASN A 99 -21.74 32.64 -20.63
CA ASN A 99 -22.66 33.15 -19.61
C ASN A 99 -23.85 32.18 -19.45
N GLY A 100 -23.80 31.33 -18.43
CA GLY A 100 -24.95 30.52 -18.01
C GLY A 100 -24.53 29.22 -17.35
N HIS A 101 -25.12 28.91 -16.20
CA HIS A 101 -25.07 27.59 -15.57
C HIS A 101 -25.14 26.49 -16.62
N SER A 102 -24.14 25.60 -16.67
CA SER A 102 -24.13 24.44 -17.57
C SER A 102 -25.43 23.68 -17.37
N LYS A 103 -26.32 23.76 -18.36
CA LYS A 103 -27.64 23.17 -18.30
C LYS A 103 -27.47 21.65 -18.30
N GLU A 104 -28.00 21.00 -17.27
CA GLU A 104 -28.00 19.55 -17.16
C GLU A 104 -28.53 18.91 -18.45
N ILE A 105 -27.75 17.99 -19.02
CA ILE A 105 -28.10 17.20 -20.19
C ILE A 105 -29.24 16.27 -19.79
N LYS A 106 -30.41 16.51 -20.37
CA LYS A 106 -31.61 15.68 -20.17
C LYS A 106 -31.45 14.34 -20.89
N MET A 107 -30.86 13.36 -20.20
CA MET A 107 -30.85 11.96 -20.61
C MET A 107 -31.98 11.19 -19.93
N GLY A 108 -32.18 9.92 -20.31
CA GLY A 108 -33.00 9.01 -19.52
C GLY A 108 -32.48 8.96 -18.08
N THR A 109 -33.35 9.19 -17.10
CA THR A 109 -33.00 9.06 -15.68
C THR A 109 -32.98 7.58 -15.29
N PRO A 110 -32.11 7.17 -14.36
CA PRO A 110 -32.12 5.82 -13.81
C PRO A 110 -33.50 5.43 -13.29
N ASN A 111 -33.82 4.15 -13.35
CA ASN A 111 -35.03 3.63 -12.72
C ASN A 111 -34.90 3.62 -11.18
N ASP A 112 -36.03 3.68 -10.47
CA ASP A 112 -36.02 3.54 -9.01
C ASP A 112 -35.48 2.16 -8.60
N PHE A 113 -34.51 2.15 -7.69
CA PHE A 113 -33.91 0.94 -7.15
C PHE A 113 -34.58 0.54 -5.83
N ASP A 114 -34.93 -0.73 -5.70
CA ASP A 114 -35.63 -1.30 -4.54
C ASP A 114 -34.74 -2.14 -3.63
N GLY A 115 -33.49 -2.39 -4.01
CA GLY A 115 -32.56 -3.26 -3.28
C GLY A 115 -32.37 -4.64 -3.90
N ASP A 116 -33.03 -4.95 -5.03
CA ASP A 116 -32.82 -6.20 -5.76
C ASP A 116 -31.38 -6.29 -6.30
N ARG A 117 -30.57 -7.15 -5.67
CA ARG A 117 -29.15 -7.35 -6.03
C ARG A 117 -28.93 -7.74 -7.49
N SER A 118 -29.89 -8.41 -8.13
CA SER A 118 -29.79 -8.77 -9.55
C SER A 118 -29.82 -7.55 -10.49
N LYS A 119 -30.38 -6.42 -10.01
CA LYS A 119 -30.49 -5.15 -10.74
C LYS A 119 -29.44 -4.12 -10.31
N ALA A 120 -28.67 -4.39 -9.26
CA ALA A 120 -27.74 -3.42 -8.66
C ALA A 120 -26.70 -2.92 -9.67
N PHE A 121 -26.08 -3.81 -10.44
CA PHE A 121 -25.10 -3.44 -11.46
C PHE A 121 -25.69 -2.56 -12.57
N VAL A 122 -26.90 -2.89 -13.02
CA VAL A 122 -27.61 -2.13 -14.06
C VAL A 122 -27.93 -0.73 -13.56
N PHE A 123 -28.51 -0.62 -12.35
CA PHE A 123 -28.82 0.65 -11.73
C PHE A 123 -27.57 1.53 -11.54
N GLU A 124 -26.48 0.97 -11.02
CA GLU A 124 -25.23 1.71 -10.84
C GLU A 124 -24.70 2.22 -12.19
N SER A 125 -24.72 1.39 -13.23
CA SER A 125 -24.29 1.76 -14.58
C SER A 125 -25.12 2.92 -15.16
N GLU A 126 -26.44 2.89 -14.99
CA GLU A 126 -27.34 3.98 -15.40
C GLU A 126 -27.02 5.29 -14.64
N CYS A 127 -26.79 5.21 -13.33
CA CYS A 127 -26.40 6.36 -12.53
C CYS A 127 -25.06 6.94 -12.98
N LEU A 128 -24.03 6.10 -13.15
CA LEU A 128 -22.70 6.53 -13.56
C LEU A 128 -22.72 7.19 -14.93
N LEU A 129 -23.47 6.64 -15.89
CA LEU A 129 -23.65 7.25 -17.21
C LEU A 129 -24.23 8.67 -17.08
N TYR A 130 -25.27 8.84 -16.26
CA TYR A 130 -25.88 10.14 -16.02
C TYR A 130 -24.91 11.14 -15.39
N LEU A 131 -24.18 10.70 -14.36
CA LEU A 131 -23.20 11.53 -13.66
C LEU A 131 -22.02 11.94 -14.57
N MET A 132 -21.56 11.03 -15.44
CA MET A 132 -20.49 11.33 -16.40
C MET A 132 -20.91 12.38 -17.42
N ALA A 133 -22.14 12.29 -17.95
CA ALA A 133 -22.65 13.28 -18.90
C ALA A 133 -22.89 14.65 -18.25
N ASN A 134 -23.13 14.69 -16.93
CA ASN A 134 -23.44 15.89 -16.16
C ASN A 134 -22.34 16.24 -15.15
N ALA A 135 -21.08 15.93 -15.47
CA ALA A 135 -19.96 16.00 -14.53
C ALA A 135 -19.73 17.42 -13.94
N GLU A 136 -20.03 18.48 -14.71
CA GLU A 136 -19.93 19.85 -14.21
C GLU A 136 -21.00 20.17 -13.14
N THR A 137 -22.19 19.61 -13.29
CA THR A 137 -23.29 19.76 -12.32
C THR A 137 -23.02 18.93 -11.06
N TYR A 138 -22.67 17.66 -11.24
CA TYR A 138 -22.38 16.68 -10.18
C TYR A 138 -20.87 16.58 -9.90
N ASN A 139 -20.25 17.72 -9.66
CA ASN A 139 -18.80 17.85 -9.53
C ASN A 139 -18.23 17.53 -8.13
N THR A 140 -19.07 17.17 -7.15
CA THR A 140 -18.63 16.78 -5.80
C THR A 140 -19.11 15.37 -5.47
N ALA A 141 -18.42 14.69 -4.54
CA ALA A 141 -18.83 13.38 -4.04
C ALA A 141 -20.25 13.45 -3.46
N GLU A 142 -20.54 14.44 -2.61
CA GLU A 142 -21.87 14.68 -2.04
C GLU A 142 -22.98 14.71 -3.11
N LYS A 143 -22.81 15.49 -4.18
CA LYS A 143 -23.82 15.60 -5.24
C LYS A 143 -24.05 14.27 -5.96
N LYS A 144 -22.97 13.53 -6.24
CA LYS A 144 -23.05 12.21 -6.88
C LYS A 144 -23.79 11.20 -5.99
N ILE A 145 -23.46 11.19 -4.69
CA ILE A 145 -24.10 10.31 -3.71
C ILE A 145 -25.59 10.68 -3.55
N ALA A 146 -25.89 11.97 -3.38
CA ALA A 146 -27.26 12.46 -3.25
C ALA A 146 -28.12 12.08 -4.48
N PHE A 147 -27.55 12.18 -5.69
CA PHE A 147 -28.19 11.73 -6.91
C PHE A 147 -28.56 10.25 -6.86
N MET A 148 -27.61 9.36 -6.57
CA MET A 148 -27.88 7.91 -6.49
C MET A 148 -28.93 7.57 -5.42
N LEU A 149 -28.80 8.17 -4.23
CA LEU A 149 -29.76 7.95 -3.14
C LEU A 149 -31.18 8.43 -3.48
N SER A 150 -31.33 9.43 -4.35
CA SER A 150 -32.64 9.97 -4.73
C SER A 150 -33.56 8.94 -5.42
N PHE A 151 -32.97 7.93 -6.07
CA PHE A 151 -33.70 6.85 -6.76
C PHE A 151 -34.01 5.64 -5.86
N MET A 152 -33.53 5.63 -4.61
CA MET A 152 -33.79 4.55 -3.66
C MET A 152 -35.07 4.83 -2.86
N LYS A 153 -36.23 4.68 -3.50
CA LYS A 153 -37.52 5.14 -2.95
C LYS A 153 -38.36 4.05 -2.26
N LYS A 154 -38.03 2.78 -2.48
CA LYS A 154 -38.79 1.64 -1.96
C LYS A 154 -37.86 0.49 -1.56
N GLY A 155 -38.44 -0.52 -0.90
CA GLY A 155 -37.74 -1.76 -0.53
C GLY A 155 -36.53 -1.56 0.39
N ALA A 156 -35.62 -2.53 0.37
CA ALA A 156 -34.41 -2.53 1.19
C ALA A 156 -33.48 -1.34 0.86
N ALA A 157 -33.49 -0.85 -0.39
CA ALA A 157 -32.73 0.33 -0.77
C ALA A 157 -33.21 1.61 -0.05
N ALA A 158 -34.53 1.76 0.16
CA ALA A 158 -35.06 2.90 0.90
C ALA A 158 -34.63 2.90 2.37
N GLU A 159 -34.62 1.73 3.01
CA GLU A 159 -34.16 1.58 4.40
C GLU A 159 -32.66 1.89 4.51
N TRP A 160 -31.86 1.34 3.60
CA TRP A 160 -30.42 1.63 3.54
C TRP A 160 -30.13 3.12 3.33
N LYS A 161 -30.85 3.79 2.42
CA LYS A 161 -30.77 5.23 2.22
C LYS A 161 -31.04 6.00 3.52
N LEU A 162 -32.08 5.65 4.28
CA LEU A 162 -32.41 6.33 5.54
C LEU A 162 -31.25 6.25 6.53
N ILE A 163 -30.63 5.07 6.66
CA ILE A 163 -29.45 4.87 7.52
C ILE A 163 -28.27 5.74 7.05
N LYS A 164 -27.99 5.75 5.74
CA LYS A 164 -26.89 6.57 5.19
C LYS A 164 -27.10 8.06 5.41
N VAL A 165 -28.29 8.58 5.08
CA VAL A 165 -28.63 10.00 5.28
C VAL A 165 -28.50 10.38 6.75
N TYR A 166 -29.02 9.55 7.67
CA TYR A 166 -28.87 9.79 9.11
C TYR A 166 -27.40 9.86 9.53
N ASN A 167 -26.57 8.94 9.04
CA ASN A 167 -25.13 8.93 9.33
C ASN A 167 -24.42 10.17 8.76
N TYR A 168 -24.74 10.60 7.55
CA TYR A 168 -24.12 11.76 6.92
C TYR A 168 -24.51 13.07 7.60
N VAL A 169 -25.73 13.19 8.12
CA VAL A 169 -26.14 14.34 8.94
C VAL A 169 -25.29 14.45 10.21
N GLN A 170 -24.93 13.31 10.83
CA GLN A 170 -24.15 13.29 12.08
C GLN A 170 -22.64 13.41 11.86
N LYS A 171 -22.11 12.76 10.83
CA LYS A 171 -20.65 12.58 10.62
C LYS A 171 -20.11 13.39 9.44
N GLY A 172 -20.98 14.00 8.65
CA GLY A 172 -20.64 14.60 7.36
C GLY A 172 -20.74 13.61 6.20
N TRP A 173 -20.80 14.15 5.00
CA TRP A 173 -20.77 13.37 3.77
C TRP A 173 -19.39 12.74 3.53
N PRO A 174 -19.32 11.60 2.83
CA PRO A 174 -18.07 11.09 2.30
C PRO A 174 -17.41 12.13 1.38
N THR A 175 -16.12 12.38 1.60
CA THR A 175 -15.33 13.31 0.79
C THR A 175 -14.93 12.71 -0.57
N ASP A 176 -14.91 11.39 -0.65
CA ASP A 176 -14.63 10.63 -1.86
C ASP A 176 -15.84 9.77 -2.24
N PHE A 177 -16.18 9.77 -3.52
CA PHE A 177 -17.26 8.97 -4.07
C PHE A 177 -16.95 7.46 -3.99
N ASP A 178 -15.67 7.07 -4.07
CA ASP A 178 -15.27 5.66 -4.02
C ASP A 178 -15.51 5.03 -2.64
N ILE A 179 -15.52 5.82 -1.57
CA ILE A 179 -15.90 5.34 -0.23
C ILE A 179 -17.37 4.89 -0.25
N PHE A 180 -18.26 5.71 -0.82
CA PHE A 180 -19.67 5.34 -0.97
C PHE A 180 -19.84 4.13 -1.89
N ARG A 181 -19.10 4.08 -3.02
CA ARG A 181 -19.20 2.96 -3.96
C ARG A 181 -18.80 1.63 -3.33
N LYS A 182 -17.76 1.59 -2.50
CA LYS A 182 -17.40 0.35 -1.77
C LYS A 182 -18.54 -0.14 -0.87
N GLU A 183 -19.14 0.74 -0.07
CA GLU A 183 -20.26 0.38 0.78
C GLU A 183 -21.48 -0.08 -0.03
N TRP A 184 -21.71 0.54 -1.19
CA TRP A 184 -22.75 0.15 -2.14
C TRP A 184 -22.49 -1.25 -2.71
N GLU A 185 -21.27 -1.51 -3.19
CA GLU A 185 -20.85 -2.79 -3.77
C GLU A 185 -20.98 -3.92 -2.73
N GLU A 186 -20.48 -3.71 -1.51
CA GLU A 186 -20.62 -4.67 -0.40
C GLU A 186 -22.09 -4.96 -0.03
N THR A 187 -22.96 -3.94 -0.12
CA THR A 187 -24.37 -4.08 0.28
C THR A 187 -25.21 -4.76 -0.80
N PHE A 188 -25.00 -4.41 -2.08
CA PHE A 188 -25.95 -4.72 -3.15
C PHE A 188 -25.38 -5.53 -4.31
N LEU A 189 -24.07 -5.58 -4.51
CA LEU A 189 -23.52 -6.52 -5.50
C LEU A 189 -23.51 -7.93 -4.93
N PRO A 190 -23.79 -8.96 -5.76
CA PRO A 190 -23.62 -10.33 -5.34
C PRO A 190 -22.15 -10.57 -4.96
N VAL A 191 -21.91 -11.04 -3.74
CA VAL A 191 -20.63 -11.66 -3.39
C VAL A 191 -20.56 -12.94 -4.20
N ASP A 192 -19.48 -13.18 -4.94
CA ASP A 192 -19.29 -14.42 -5.68
C ASP A 192 -19.57 -15.61 -4.74
N ALA A 193 -20.69 -16.30 -4.98
CA ALA A 193 -21.11 -17.49 -4.23
C ALA A 193 -20.27 -18.73 -4.62
N ALA A 194 -18.99 -18.53 -4.94
CA ALA A 194 -18.10 -19.53 -5.52
C ALA A 194 -16.96 -19.93 -4.56
N SER A 195 -17.21 -19.91 -3.24
CA SER A 195 -16.25 -20.42 -2.26
C SER A 195 -16.86 -21.33 -1.18
N ASP A 196 -18.05 -21.88 -1.40
CA ASP A 196 -18.61 -22.95 -0.55
C ASP A 196 -19.38 -23.95 -1.43
N ALA A 197 -18.65 -24.79 -2.16
CA ALA A 197 -19.11 -26.05 -2.72
C ALA A 197 -17.95 -27.05 -2.78
#